data_AF-A0A9D1L847-F1
#
_entry.id   AF-A0A9D1L847-F1
#
_cell.length_a   1.000
_cell.length_b   1.000
_cell.length_c   1.000
_cell.angle_alpha   90.00
_cell.angle_beta   90.00
_cell.angle_gamma   90.00
#
_symmetry.space_group_name_H-M   'P 1'
#
loop_
_entity.id
_entity.type
_entity.pdbx_description
1 polymer ?
#
loop_
_entity_poly.entity_id
_entity_poly.type
_entity_poly.pdbx_seq_one_letter_code
_entity_poly.pdbx_strand_id
1 'polypeptide(L)' 'MAGEKNFKILFFRHYDRKIAEGSITFSKLGISKDEFTKLCTEEGYVPDEEMVRNLCTVMELSEEETKEMILTASRRY' A
#
# COMPACT_ATOMS: atom_id res chain seq x y z
N MET A 1 -11.68 -12.24 -9.21
CA MET A 1 -10.20 -12.31 -9.07
C MET A 1 -9.50 -11.05 -9.61
N ALA A 2 -9.99 -9.83 -9.31
CA ALA A 2 -9.39 -8.58 -9.82
C ALA A 2 -9.02 -7.56 -8.73
N GLY A 3 -9.51 -7.71 -7.48
CA GLY A 3 -9.23 -6.76 -6.39
C GLY A 3 -7.75 -6.77 -5.96
N GLU A 4 -7.15 -7.96 -5.85
CA GLU A 4 -5.81 -8.15 -5.28
C GLU A 4 -4.70 -7.53 -6.14
N LYS A 5 -4.77 -7.69 -7.47
CA LYS A 5 -3.82 -7.06 -8.40
C LYS A 5 -3.93 -5.53 -8.36
N ASN A 6 -5.14 -4.98 -8.18
CA ASN A 6 -5.34 -3.55 -8.18
C ASN A 6 -4.73 -2.87 -6.94
N PHE A 7 -4.83 -3.47 -5.76
CA PHE A 7 -4.22 -2.92 -4.54
C PHE A 7 -2.70 -2.79 -4.68
N LYS A 8 -2.01 -3.88 -5.09
CA LYS A 8 -0.55 -3.85 -5.24
C LYS A 8 -0.12 -2.79 -6.25
N ILE A 9 -0.78 -2.73 -7.40
CA ILE A 9 -0.46 -1.74 -8.44
C ILE A 9 -0.63 -0.31 -7.92
N LEU A 10 -1.73 -0.01 -7.23
CA LEU A 10 -1.98 1.31 -6.63
C LEU A 10 -0.91 1.64 -5.58
N PHE A 11 -0.67 0.73 -4.63
CA PHE A 11 0.33 0.89 -3.59
C PHE A 11 1.71 1.20 -4.18
N PHE A 12 2.18 0.38 -5.13
CA PHE A 12 3.48 0.59 -5.79
C PHE A 12 3.54 1.92 -6.53
N ARG A 13 2.45 2.32 -7.18
CA ARG A 13 2.41 3.57 -7.93
C ARG A 13 2.49 4.79 -7.01
N HIS A 14 1.79 4.77 -5.87
CA HIS A 14 1.92 5.84 -4.88
C HIS A 14 3.28 5.82 -4.20
N TYR A 15 3.77 4.63 -3.83
CA TYR A 15 5.06 4.45 -3.18
C TYR A 15 6.22 4.94 -4.06
N ASP A 16 6.27 4.48 -5.31
CA ASP A 16 7.31 4.87 -6.28
C ASP A 16 7.30 6.38 -6.51
N ARG A 17 6.10 6.97 -6.70
CA ARG A 17 5.95 8.42 -6.86
C ARG A 17 6.47 9.19 -5.65
N LYS A 18 6.11 8.78 -4.43
CA LYS A 18 6.49 9.47 -3.19
C LYS A 18 7.98 9.30 -2.87
N ILE A 19 8.57 8.15 -3.20
CA ILE A 19 10.01 7.91 -3.11
C ILE A 19 10.77 8.76 -4.12
N ALA A 20 10.30 8.82 -5.38
CA ALA A 20 10.90 9.63 -6.43
C ALA A 20 10.81 11.13 -6.13
N GLU A 21 9.73 11.58 -5.49
CA GLU A 21 9.55 12.94 -4.99
C GLU A 21 10.47 13.26 -3.78
N GLY A 22 10.98 12.22 -3.10
CA GLY A 22 11.75 12.37 -1.87
C GLY A 22 10.90 12.69 -0.63
N SER A 23 9.58 12.63 -0.75
CA SER A 23 8.63 12.89 0.35
C SER A 23 8.65 11.78 1.40
N ILE A 24 8.91 10.54 0.98
CA ILE A 24 9.02 9.39 1.88
C ILE A 24 10.28 8.59 1.63
N THR A 25 10.62 7.73 2.60
CA THR A 25 11.68 6.73 2.46
C THR A 25 11.16 5.37 2.89
N PHE A 26 11.81 4.30 2.44
CA PHE A 26 11.46 2.94 2.85
C PHE A 26 11.47 2.78 4.37
N SER A 27 12.44 3.38 5.07
CA SER A 27 12.52 3.34 6.54
C SER A 27 11.35 4.03 7.22
N LYS A 28 10.69 4.98 6.55
CA LYS A 28 9.52 5.69 7.07
C LYS A 28 8.29 4.78 7.09
N LEU A 29 8.15 3.85 6.11
CA LEU A 29 6.97 2.96 5.93
C LEU A 29 6.58 2.18 7.19
N GLY A 30 7.50 1.97 8.13
CA GLY A 30 7.22 1.26 9.37
C GLY A 30 6.99 -0.25 9.17
N ILE A 31 7.23 -0.77 7.97
CA ILE A 31 7.16 -2.19 7.65
C ILE A 31 8.54 -2.75 7.36
N SER A 32 8.74 -4.01 7.73
CA SER A 32 10.00 -4.70 7.46
C SER A 32 10.14 -5.03 5.98
N LYS A 33 11.37 -5.26 5.51
CA LYS A 33 11.62 -5.78 4.16
C LYS A 33 10.87 -7.08 3.88
N ASP A 34 10.70 -7.94 4.90
CA ASP A 34 9.93 -9.18 4.78
C ASP A 34 8.45 -8.91 4.46
N GLU A 35 7.80 -8.03 5.23
CA GLU A 35 6.42 -7.59 5.01
C GLU A 35 6.24 -6.91 3.65
N PHE A 36 7.19 -6.04 3.26
CA PHE A 36 7.18 -5.44 1.94
C PHE A 36 7.35 -6.47 0.83
N THR A 37 8.21 -7.47 1.05
CA THR A 37 8.41 -8.56 0.09
C THR A 37 7.13 -9.38 -0.04
N LYS A 38 6.46 -9.74 1.06
CA LYS A 38 5.14 -10.40 1.02
C LYS A 38 4.10 -9.56 0.27
N LEU A 39 4.06 -8.25 0.52
CA LEU A 39 3.25 -7.30 -0.25
C LEU A 39 3.55 -7.38 -1.75
N CYS A 40 4.81 -7.48 -2.17
CA CYS A 40 5.20 -7.68 -3.57
C CYS A 40 4.81 -9.07 -4.11
N THR A 41 5.24 -10.12 -3.43
CA THR A 41 5.40 -11.47 -4.00
C THR A 41 4.26 -12.40 -3.65
N GLU A 42 3.58 -12.21 -2.52
CA GLU A 42 2.57 -13.14 -2.05
C GLU A 42 1.21 -12.85 -2.69
N GLU A 43 0.79 -13.71 -3.61
CA GLU A 43 -0.52 -13.61 -4.25
C GLU A 43 -1.63 -13.79 -3.20
N GLY A 44 -2.52 -12.80 -3.11
CA GLY A 44 -3.60 -12.76 -2.11
C GLY A 44 -3.24 -12.20 -0.74
N TYR A 45 -1.98 -11.81 -0.53
CA TYR A 45 -1.61 -10.99 0.61
C TYR A 45 -2.15 -9.57 0.42
N VAL A 46 -3.16 -9.25 1.23
CA VAL A 46 -3.72 -7.91 1.38
C VAL A 46 -3.58 -7.56 2.85
N PRO A 47 -2.85 -6.49 3.20
CA PRO A 47 -2.70 -6.07 4.59
C PRO A 47 -4.05 -5.65 5.18
N ASP A 48 -4.19 -5.80 6.49
CA ASP A 48 -5.37 -5.36 7.23
C ASP A 48 -5.55 -3.83 7.16
N GLU A 49 -6.78 -3.38 7.41
CA GLU A 49 -7.14 -1.96 7.31
C GLU A 49 -6.23 -1.05 8.16
N GLU A 50 -5.83 -1.50 9.35
CA GLU A 50 -4.90 -0.77 10.22
C GLU A 50 -3.54 -0.55 9.56
N MET A 51 -3.00 -1.61 8.95
CA MET A 51 -1.72 -1.55 8.25
C MET A 51 -1.81 -0.72 6.97
N VAL A 52 -2.92 -0.83 6.22
CA VAL A 52 -3.19 0.04 5.06
C VAL A 52 -3.25 1.51 5.49
N ARG A 53 -3.98 1.84 6.56
CA ARG A 53 -4.07 3.21 7.09
C ARG A 53 -2.71 3.73 7.51
N ASN A 54 -1.90 2.90 8.16
CA ASN A 54 -0.56 3.28 8.58
C ASN A 54 0.34 3.56 7.37
N LEU A 55 0.32 2.68 6.37
CA LEU A 55 1.03 2.87 5.09
C LEU A 55 0.59 4.17 4.42
N CYS A 56 -0.71 4.41 4.30
CA CYS A 56 -1.25 5.63 3.70
C CYS A 56 -0.84 6.90 4.45
N THR A 57 -0.85 6.84 5.79
CA THR A 57 -0.45 7.94 6.68
C THR A 57 1.03 8.28 6.49
N VAL A 58 1.89 7.26 6.50
CA VAL A 58 3.32 7.43 6.28
C VAL A 58 3.64 7.91 4.87
N MET A 59 2.91 7.38 3.88
CA MET A 59 3.03 7.77 2.47
C MET A 59 2.51 9.19 2.22
N GLU A 60 1.94 9.83 3.24
CA GLU A 60 1.33 11.15 3.17
C GLU A 60 0.33 11.21 2.01
N LEU A 61 -0.48 10.16 1.90
CA LEU A 61 -1.56 10.04 0.91
C LEU A 61 -2.73 10.92 1.32
N SER A 62 -3.42 11.44 0.32
CA SER A 62 -4.68 12.15 0.52
C SER A 62 -5.77 11.21 1.06
N GLU A 63 -6.82 11.78 1.64
CA GLU A 63 -7.99 11.00 2.10
C GLU A 63 -8.62 10.19 0.96
N GLU A 64 -8.60 10.72 -0.27
CA GLU A 64 -9.11 10.04 -1.46
C GLU A 64 -8.26 8.81 -1.82
N GLU A 65 -6.94 8.98 -1.92
CA GLU A 65 -6.01 7.87 -2.18
C GLU A 65 -6.09 6.80 -1.08
N THR A 66 -6.19 7.22 0.18
CA THR A 66 -6.36 6.32 1.32
C THR A 66 -7.66 5.53 1.22
N LYS A 67 -8.77 6.19 0.84
CA LYS A 67 -10.05 5.52 0.59
C LYS A 67 -9.95 4.51 -0.55
N GLU A 68 -9.31 4.87 -1.67
CA GLU A 68 -9.12 3.95 -2.79
C GLU A 68 -8.31 2.72 -2.37
N MET A 69 -7.25 2.91 -1.59
CA MET A 69 -6.43 1.83 -1.02
C MET A 69 -7.24 0.91 -0.09
N ILE A 70 -8.03 1.46 0.83
CA ILE A 70 -8.90 0.67 1.74
C ILE A 70 -10.01 -0.05 0.95
N LEU A 71 -10.60 0.61 -0.06
CA LEU A 71 -11.64 0.02 -0.91
C LEU A 71 -11.10 -1.14 -1.74
N THR A 72 -9.90 -1.00 -2.30
CA THR A 72 -9.26 -2.10 -3.06
C THR A 72 -8.83 -3.24 -2.14
N ALA A 73 -8.35 -2.93 -0.93
CA ALA A 73 -8.06 -3.95 0.08
C ALA A 73 -9.33 -4.70 0.54
N SER A 74 -10.45 -4.00 0.69
CA SER A 74 -11.72 -4.57 1.17
C SER A 74 -12.51 -5.33 0.09
N ARG A 75 -12.19 -5.17 -1.20
CA ARG A 75 -12.79 -5.94 -2.30
C ARG A 75 -12.24 -7.38 -2.34
N ARG A 76 -12.48 -8.15 -1.28
CA ARG A 76 -12.37 -9.61 -1.23
C ARG A 76 -13.71 -10.25 -1.63
N TYR A 77 -14.15 -10.05 -2.87
CA TYR A 77 -15.30 -10.78 -3.44
C TYR A 77 -15.07 -11.06 -4.93
#